data_AF-I1M391-F1
#
_entry.id   AF-I1M391-F1
#
_cell.length_a   1.000
_cell.length_b   1.000
_cell.length_c   1.000
_cell.angle_alpha   90.00
_cell.angle_beta   90.00
_cell.angle_gamma   90.00
#
_symmetry.space_group_name_H-M   'P 1'
#
loop_
_entity.id
_entity.type
_entity.pdbx_description
1 polymer ?
#
loop_
_entity_poly.entity_id
_entity_poly.type
_entity_poly.pdbx_seq_one_letter_code
_entity_poly.pdbx_strand_id
1 'polypeptide(L)'
;MEEEQELKIPETIIYDTIGPLALSAVDDSPLSDHLEPIAVFRNEISLETPQRASPASAAVDFFSLDVAADASARDPFPELLAAAPEPMTPAPAPEPKLESGWFHGNCKFKSPMLQLHKEIVDFCAFLSPTAEEKAARDLAIESVFGVVKHIWPHCQVEVFGSFRTVVILKSGLQNPQIGLNAISKALSQRGMAKKIQVIGKARVPIIKFVEKRSGIAFDISFDIDNGPKAAEYIQEAVVKWPPLRPLCLILKVFLQQRELNEVYSGGIGSYALLTMLMAMLRNLRLSQASAEHNLGVLLVHFFDFYGRKLNTSDVGVSCNGTGTFFVKSSKGFLNRGRPSLIAIEDPQAPENDIGKNSFNYFQTRSCLAGA
;
A
#
# COMPACT_ATOMS: atom_id res chain seq x y z
N MET A 1 -10.68 -63.51 0.62
CA MET A 1 -9.24 -63.32 0.41
C MET A 1 -9.13 -62.47 -0.83
N GLU A 2 -9.25 -61.17 -0.65
CA GLU A 2 -9.22 -60.14 -1.69
C GLU A 2 -8.32 -59.04 -1.13
N GLU A 3 -7.27 -58.69 -1.88
CA GLU A 3 -6.25 -57.73 -1.45
C GLU A 3 -6.61 -56.31 -1.89
N GLU A 4 -6.36 -55.33 -1.02
CA GLU A 4 -6.47 -53.91 -1.36
C GLU A 4 -5.36 -53.52 -2.35
N GLN A 5 -5.73 -52.93 -3.49
CA GLN A 5 -4.76 -52.32 -4.42
C GLN A 5 -4.57 -50.83 -4.10
N GLU A 6 -3.41 -50.53 -3.53
CA GLU A 6 -2.96 -49.18 -3.19
C GLU A 6 -2.53 -48.40 -4.44
N LEU A 7 -3.28 -47.34 -4.79
CA LEU A 7 -3.02 -46.50 -5.97
C LEU A 7 -1.85 -45.53 -5.72
N LYS A 8 -0.64 -45.93 -6.16
CA LYS A 8 0.56 -45.07 -6.14
C LYS A 8 0.44 -43.90 -7.11
N ILE A 9 0.51 -42.68 -6.58
CA ILE A 9 0.66 -41.44 -7.34
C ILE A 9 2.14 -41.32 -7.74
N PRO A 10 2.49 -41.14 -9.03
CA PRO A 10 3.88 -40.97 -9.44
C PRO A 10 4.41 -39.58 -9.07
N GLU A 11 5.54 -39.54 -8.35
CA GLU A 11 6.28 -38.31 -8.07
C GLU A 11 7.00 -37.79 -9.32
N THR A 12 7.11 -36.46 -9.42
CA THR A 12 7.99 -35.73 -10.35
C THR A 12 7.65 -35.82 -11.85
N ILE A 13 6.82 -34.89 -12.33
CA ILE A 13 6.75 -34.57 -13.77
C ILE A 13 7.88 -33.56 -14.10
N ILE A 14 8.84 -34.00 -14.91
CA ILE A 14 9.90 -33.15 -15.45
C ILE A 14 9.43 -32.58 -16.79
N TYR A 15 9.44 -31.25 -16.92
CA TYR A 15 9.26 -30.58 -18.20
C TYR A 15 10.61 -30.04 -18.69
N ASP A 16 11.11 -30.60 -19.78
CA ASP A 16 12.27 -30.07 -20.49
C ASP A 16 11.86 -28.87 -21.35
N THR A 17 12.54 -27.74 -21.17
CA THR A 17 12.48 -26.59 -22.08
C THR A 17 13.88 -26.14 -22.49
N ILE A 18 13.94 -25.53 -23.68
CA ILE A 18 15.13 -25.48 -24.53
C ILE A 18 16.24 -24.59 -23.94
N GLY A 19 17.50 -25.01 -24.12
CA GLY A 19 18.67 -24.41 -23.48
C GLY A 19 18.95 -22.93 -23.82
N PRO A 20 19.70 -22.22 -22.95
CA PRO A 20 19.89 -20.78 -23.04
C PRO A 20 20.77 -20.35 -24.23
N LEU A 21 20.36 -19.26 -24.88
CA LEU A 21 21.19 -18.55 -25.86
C LEU A 21 22.34 -17.83 -25.15
N ALA A 22 23.56 -18.03 -25.65
CA ALA A 22 24.76 -17.38 -25.13
C ALA A 22 24.81 -15.91 -25.54
N LEU A 23 24.91 -15.01 -24.56
CA LEU A 23 25.32 -13.62 -24.75
C LEU A 23 26.78 -13.46 -24.32
N SER A 24 27.62 -12.95 -25.21
CA SER A 24 29.04 -12.71 -24.99
C SER A 24 29.24 -11.51 -24.05
N ALA A 25 29.95 -11.71 -22.95
CA ALA A 25 30.44 -10.64 -22.10
C ALA A 25 31.68 -9.97 -22.72
N VAL A 26 31.78 -8.64 -22.60
CA VAL A 26 32.94 -7.81 -22.19
C VAL A 26 32.42 -6.37 -22.10
N ASP A 27 32.37 -5.76 -20.91
CA ASP A 27 33.39 -4.77 -20.49
C ASP A 27 33.25 -4.44 -19.00
N ASP A 28 34.36 -4.22 -18.32
CA ASP A 28 34.47 -4.08 -16.86
C ASP A 28 34.52 -2.62 -16.40
N SER A 29 33.84 -2.28 -15.31
CA SER A 29 34.17 -1.10 -14.49
C SER A 29 33.60 -1.24 -13.07
N PRO A 30 34.40 -1.07 -12.01
CA PRO A 30 33.98 -1.35 -10.64
C PRO A 30 33.15 -0.20 -10.06
N LEU A 31 31.90 -0.50 -9.68
CA LEU A 31 31.10 0.36 -8.81
C LEU A 31 31.06 -0.24 -7.40
N SER A 32 31.26 0.62 -6.40
CA SER A 32 31.49 0.21 -5.01
C SER A 32 30.26 -0.44 -4.37
N ASP A 33 30.37 -1.71 -3.98
CA ASP A 33 29.37 -2.43 -3.19
C ASP A 33 29.28 -1.88 -1.75
N HIS A 34 28.46 -0.84 -1.57
CA HIS A 34 27.93 -0.42 -0.28
C HIS A 34 26.40 -0.35 -0.33
N LEU A 35 25.77 -1.46 -0.72
CA LEU A 35 24.37 -1.73 -0.46
C LEU A 35 24.23 -2.30 0.95
N GLU A 36 23.88 -1.44 1.92
CA GLU A 36 23.47 -1.90 3.24
C GLU A 36 22.23 -2.81 3.13
N PRO A 37 22.13 -3.90 3.92
CA PRO A 37 21.02 -4.84 3.83
C PRO A 37 19.70 -4.16 4.24
N ILE A 38 18.78 -4.05 3.27
CA ILE A 38 17.49 -3.39 3.45
C ILE A 38 16.63 -4.18 4.44
N ALA A 39 16.37 -3.60 5.60
CA ALA A 39 15.43 -4.14 6.57
C ALA A 39 13.98 -3.80 6.18
N VAL A 40 13.07 -4.76 6.34
CA VAL A 40 11.62 -4.55 6.20
C VAL A 40 10.96 -5.03 7.48
N PHE A 41 10.83 -4.12 8.45
CA PHE A 41 10.16 -4.42 9.71
C PHE A 41 8.63 -4.35 9.53
N ARG A 42 7.92 -5.30 10.13
CA ARG A 42 6.44 -5.42 10.11
C ARG A 42 5.71 -4.15 10.59
N ASN A 43 6.41 -3.29 11.32
CA ASN A 43 5.89 -2.11 12.02
C ASN A 43 6.31 -0.78 11.36
N GLU A 44 7.35 -0.77 10.52
CA GLU A 44 7.96 0.46 9.96
C GLU A 44 7.38 0.86 8.59
N ILE A 45 6.36 0.15 8.13
CA ILE A 45 5.55 0.52 6.96
C ILE A 45 4.60 1.72 7.30
N SER A 46 4.73 2.32 8.49
CA SER A 46 3.99 3.50 8.95
C SER A 46 4.91 4.72 9.19
N LEU A 47 4.64 5.76 8.38
CA LEU A 47 5.22 7.10 8.36
C LEU A 47 5.56 7.73 9.74
N GLU A 48 6.85 7.80 10.10
CA GLU A 48 7.38 8.89 10.93
C GLU A 48 8.46 9.68 10.14
N THR A 49 8.02 10.68 9.38
CA THR A 49 8.90 11.71 8.80
C THR A 49 8.76 13.01 9.61
N PRO A 50 9.85 13.73 9.94
CA PRO A 50 9.78 14.95 10.75
C PRO A 50 8.87 16.03 10.16
N GLN A 51 8.13 16.67 11.05
CA GLN A 51 6.99 17.54 10.75
C GLN A 51 7.40 18.87 10.08
N ARG A 52 6.90 19.15 8.86
CA ARG A 52 6.82 20.51 8.32
C ARG A 52 5.42 20.78 7.75
N ALA A 53 4.80 21.87 8.18
CA ALA A 53 3.39 22.14 7.91
C ALA A 53 3.13 22.52 6.43
N SER A 54 2.31 21.73 5.73
CA SER A 54 1.77 22.03 4.39
C SER A 54 0.49 21.19 4.13
N PRO A 55 -0.43 21.58 3.23
CA PRO A 55 -1.76 20.96 3.16
C PRO A 55 -1.71 19.59 2.45
N ALA A 56 -2.11 18.54 3.18
CA ALA A 56 -2.06 17.17 2.70
C ALA A 56 -3.09 16.86 1.59
N SER A 57 -2.66 16.06 0.61
CA SER A 57 -3.55 15.44 -0.37
C SER A 57 -4.27 14.23 0.25
N ALA A 58 -5.55 14.03 -0.09
CA ALA A 58 -6.34 12.90 0.37
C ALA A 58 -6.01 11.61 -0.42
N ALA A 59 -4.78 11.10 -0.27
CA ALA A 59 -4.40 9.80 -0.80
C ALA A 59 -5.00 8.69 0.09
N VAL A 60 -6.06 8.03 -0.41
CA VAL A 60 -6.67 6.88 0.28
C VAL A 60 -5.80 5.66 0.03
N ASP A 61 -5.21 5.12 1.09
CA ASP A 61 -4.49 3.86 1.01
C ASP A 61 -5.44 2.66 1.16
N PHE A 62 -5.23 1.59 0.38
CA PHE A 62 -6.15 0.46 0.27
C PHE A 62 -5.65 -0.85 0.92
N PHE A 63 -4.34 -1.02 1.12
CA PHE A 63 -3.77 -2.24 1.72
C PHE A 63 -2.74 -1.87 2.79
N SER A 64 -3.05 -2.06 4.08
CA SER A 64 -2.15 -1.67 5.18
C SER A 64 -2.25 -2.53 6.44
N LEU A 65 -1.15 -2.57 7.20
CA LEU A 65 -0.91 -3.39 8.39
C LEU A 65 -0.37 -2.54 9.54
N ASP A 66 -0.58 -3.01 10.77
CA ASP A 66 -0.22 -2.30 11.99
C ASP A 66 0.20 -3.29 13.09
N VAL A 67 1.40 -3.08 13.63
CA VAL A 67 1.79 -3.48 14.99
C VAL A 67 2.61 -2.30 15.55
N ALA A 68 2.40 -1.93 16.81
CA ALA A 68 3.02 -0.76 17.43
C ALA A 68 4.25 -1.11 18.27
N ALA A 69 5.20 -0.17 18.35
CA ALA A 69 6.28 -0.16 19.35
C ALA A 69 6.34 1.23 20.00
N ASP A 70 6.53 1.28 21.33
CA ASP A 70 6.60 2.52 22.11
C ASP A 70 8.05 2.97 22.30
N ALA A 71 8.29 4.27 22.17
CA ALA A 71 9.50 4.94 22.67
C ALA A 71 9.11 6.28 23.32
N SER A 72 9.47 6.47 24.59
CA SER A 72 9.16 7.68 25.36
C SER A 72 10.42 8.50 25.65
N ALA A 73 10.29 9.82 25.58
CA ALA A 73 11.41 10.77 25.68
C ALA A 73 11.83 11.06 27.14
N ARG A 74 13.07 11.54 27.32
CA ARG A 74 13.65 12.04 28.57
C ARG A 74 14.06 13.52 28.43
N ASP A 75 13.99 14.24 29.54
CA ASP A 75 14.91 15.32 29.99
C ASP A 75 14.36 15.95 31.30
N PRO A 76 15.17 16.63 32.16
CA PRO A 76 16.61 16.50 32.42
C PRO A 76 16.96 16.38 33.95
N PHE A 77 18.26 16.24 34.26
CA PHE A 77 18.91 16.18 35.61
C PHE A 77 18.90 17.55 36.37
N PRO A 78 19.28 17.69 37.68
CA PRO A 78 20.29 16.95 38.48
C PRO A 78 19.74 16.30 39.80
N GLU A 79 20.47 15.78 40.80
CA GLU A 79 21.92 15.85 41.14
C GLU A 79 22.47 14.55 41.84
N LEU A 80 23.30 14.66 42.91
CA LEU A 80 24.13 13.59 43.50
C LEU A 80 23.79 13.25 44.97
N LEU A 81 23.92 11.97 45.38
CA LEU A 81 24.85 11.49 46.43
C LEU A 81 24.69 10.00 46.84
N ALA A 82 25.82 9.38 47.18
CA ALA A 82 26.03 8.14 47.98
C ALA A 82 25.59 6.76 47.38
N ALA A 83 26.36 5.72 47.73
CA ALA A 83 26.32 4.39 47.09
C ALA A 83 26.28 3.21 48.08
N ALA A 84 25.47 2.18 47.76
CA ALA A 84 25.56 0.77 48.18
C ALA A 84 24.35 -0.02 47.63
N PRO A 85 24.37 -1.37 47.65
CA PRO A 85 25.15 -2.28 46.81
C PRO A 85 24.32 -2.81 45.60
N GLU A 86 24.96 -3.52 44.67
CA GLU A 86 24.36 -4.00 43.42
C GLU A 86 23.19 -5.00 43.61
N PRO A 87 22.00 -4.74 43.02
CA PRO A 87 21.01 -5.77 42.74
C PRO A 87 21.31 -6.43 41.38
N MET A 88 21.20 -7.75 41.32
CA MET A 88 21.46 -8.56 40.11
C MET A 88 20.69 -8.03 38.89
N THR A 89 21.41 -7.76 37.80
CA THR A 89 20.87 -7.32 36.52
C THR A 89 19.82 -8.33 36.01
N PRO A 90 18.55 -7.93 35.80
CA PRO A 90 17.63 -8.72 35.00
C PRO A 90 18.22 -8.89 33.60
N ALA A 91 18.16 -10.10 33.04
CA ALA A 91 18.69 -10.35 31.69
C ALA A 91 18.12 -9.32 30.70
N PRO A 92 18.95 -8.75 29.79
CA PRO A 92 18.47 -7.78 28.83
C PRO A 92 17.32 -8.37 28.02
N ALA A 93 16.23 -7.61 27.90
CA ALA A 93 15.15 -7.95 26.99
C ALA A 93 15.76 -8.14 25.58
N PRO A 94 15.30 -9.15 24.81
CA PRO A 94 15.91 -9.45 23.52
C PRO A 94 15.82 -8.22 22.61
N GLU A 95 16.99 -7.69 22.25
CA GLU A 95 17.12 -6.64 21.23
C GLU A 95 16.44 -7.11 19.94
N PRO A 96 15.79 -6.21 19.18
CA PRO A 96 15.09 -6.57 17.95
C PRO A 96 16.10 -7.06 16.91
N LYS A 97 16.22 -8.39 16.80
CA LYS A 97 17.05 -9.03 15.79
C LYS A 97 16.48 -8.74 14.41
N LEU A 98 17.37 -8.47 13.46
CA LEU A 98 17.04 -8.31 12.04
C LEU A 98 16.23 -9.53 11.56
N GLU A 99 14.92 -9.38 11.33
CA GLU A 99 14.04 -10.52 11.06
C GLU A 99 14.21 -11.03 9.61
N SER A 100 15.14 -11.96 9.44
CA SER A 100 15.24 -12.87 8.29
C SER A 100 14.10 -13.92 8.24
N GLY A 101 12.95 -13.63 8.87
CA GLY A 101 11.90 -14.60 9.21
C GLY A 101 10.74 -14.74 8.22
N TRP A 102 10.49 -13.77 7.34
CA TRP A 102 9.38 -13.86 6.38
C TRP A 102 9.69 -14.87 5.25
N PHE A 103 10.93 -14.88 4.76
CA PHE A 103 11.34 -15.78 3.69
C PHE A 103 11.72 -17.16 4.24
N HIS A 104 10.84 -18.12 4.02
CA HIS A 104 11.06 -19.52 4.39
C HIS A 104 12.00 -20.18 3.37
N GLY A 105 13.30 -19.86 3.45
CA GLY A 105 14.34 -20.12 2.44
C GLY A 105 14.70 -21.58 2.11
N ASN A 106 13.82 -22.54 2.36
CA ASN A 106 14.01 -23.96 2.03
C ASN A 106 13.53 -24.35 0.62
N CYS A 107 12.95 -23.43 -0.15
CA CYS A 107 12.48 -23.72 -1.52
C CYS A 107 13.52 -23.34 -2.59
N LYS A 108 14.39 -24.27 -2.97
CA LYS A 108 15.32 -24.11 -4.12
C LYS A 108 14.60 -24.36 -5.45
N PHE A 109 13.99 -23.33 -6.02
CA PHE A 109 13.43 -23.41 -7.38
C PHE A 109 14.54 -23.30 -8.44
N LYS A 110 14.40 -24.02 -9.56
CA LYS A 110 15.30 -23.87 -10.73
C LYS A 110 15.05 -22.59 -11.54
N SER A 111 13.83 -22.06 -11.47
CA SER A 111 13.44 -20.82 -12.17
C SER A 111 13.43 -19.64 -11.21
N PRO A 112 14.23 -18.58 -11.44
CA PRO A 112 14.21 -17.36 -10.63
C PRO A 112 12.83 -16.71 -10.55
N MET A 113 12.01 -16.81 -11.60
CA MET A 113 10.65 -16.24 -11.61
C MET A 113 9.68 -17.01 -10.70
N LEU A 114 9.87 -18.33 -10.54
CA LEU A 114 9.09 -19.12 -9.59
C LEU A 114 9.56 -18.90 -8.14
N GLN A 115 10.86 -18.66 -7.93
CA GLN A 115 11.36 -18.22 -6.63
C GLN A 115 10.76 -16.85 -6.24
N LEU A 116 10.86 -15.85 -7.12
CA LEU A 116 10.28 -14.52 -6.91
C LEU A 116 8.76 -14.61 -6.70
N HIS A 117 8.06 -15.50 -7.41
CA HIS A 117 6.64 -15.75 -7.16
C HIS A 117 6.37 -16.24 -5.73
N LYS A 118 7.16 -17.20 -5.21
CA LYS A 118 7.04 -17.69 -3.83
C LYS A 118 7.39 -16.61 -2.81
N GLU A 119 8.44 -15.83 -3.04
CA GLU A 119 8.82 -14.68 -2.21
C GLU A 119 7.68 -13.67 -2.08
N ILE A 120 7.03 -13.30 -3.19
CA ILE A 120 5.88 -12.39 -3.19
C ILE A 120 4.71 -13.00 -2.39
N VAL A 121 4.43 -14.30 -2.52
CA VAL A 121 3.37 -14.98 -1.74
C VAL A 121 3.68 -14.97 -0.23
N ASP A 122 4.90 -15.33 0.15
CA ASP A 122 5.33 -15.38 1.55
C ASP A 122 5.32 -13.99 2.20
N PHE A 123 5.80 -12.97 1.46
CA PHE A 123 5.72 -11.58 1.87
C PHE A 123 4.26 -11.15 2.12
N CYS A 124 3.32 -11.55 1.27
CA CYS A 124 1.90 -11.23 1.43
C CYS A 124 1.22 -12.01 2.58
N ALA A 125 1.72 -13.19 2.92
CA ALA A 125 1.26 -13.95 4.09
C ALA A 125 1.76 -13.33 5.40
N PHE A 126 3.05 -12.95 5.45
CA PHE A 126 3.64 -12.18 6.55
C PHE A 126 2.97 -10.81 6.74
N LEU A 127 2.65 -10.15 5.61
CA LEU A 127 1.83 -8.93 5.52
C LEU A 127 0.32 -9.23 5.45
N SER A 128 -0.16 -10.25 6.17
CA SER A 128 -1.59 -10.41 6.45
C SER A 128 -1.85 -10.26 7.95
N PRO A 129 -2.93 -9.55 8.35
CA PRO A 129 -3.20 -9.30 9.76
C PRO A 129 -3.59 -10.59 10.47
N THR A 130 -3.14 -10.77 11.71
CA THR A 130 -3.55 -11.91 12.54
C THR A 130 -5.00 -11.80 13.00
N ALA A 131 -5.55 -12.86 13.60
CA ALA A 131 -6.89 -12.84 14.16
C ALA A 131 -7.02 -11.82 15.31
N GLU A 132 -5.98 -11.67 16.12
CA GLU A 132 -5.88 -10.74 17.24
C GLU A 132 -5.78 -9.29 16.74
N GLU A 133 -4.92 -9.03 15.74
CA GLU A 133 -4.80 -7.72 15.08
C GLU A 133 -6.12 -7.30 14.42
N LYS A 134 -6.83 -8.24 13.79
CA LYS A 134 -8.17 -8.01 13.24
C LYS A 134 -9.18 -7.70 14.35
N ALA A 135 -9.22 -8.49 15.42
CA ALA A 135 -10.16 -8.26 16.53
C ALA A 135 -9.92 -6.91 17.24
N ALA A 136 -8.66 -6.53 17.46
CA ALA A 136 -8.31 -5.22 18.01
C ALA A 136 -8.75 -4.07 17.08
N ARG A 137 -8.63 -4.25 15.76
CA ARG A 137 -9.10 -3.29 14.74
C ARG A 137 -10.61 -3.17 14.71
N ASP A 138 -11.34 -4.29 14.73
CA ASP A 138 -12.80 -4.32 14.74
C ASP A 138 -13.35 -3.58 15.99
N LEU A 139 -12.78 -3.85 17.18
CA LEU A 139 -13.13 -3.15 18.42
C LEU A 139 -12.81 -1.64 18.40
N ALA A 140 -11.73 -1.23 17.72
CA ALA A 140 -11.39 0.18 17.55
C ALA A 140 -12.39 0.88 16.63
N ILE A 141 -12.78 0.24 15.52
CA ILE A 141 -13.82 0.72 14.59
C ILE A 141 -15.15 0.89 15.33
N GLU A 142 -15.61 -0.12 16.07
CA GLU A 142 -16.83 -0.05 16.89
C GLU A 142 -16.79 1.10 17.91
N SER A 143 -15.64 1.30 18.55
CA SER A 143 -15.43 2.38 19.51
C SER A 143 -15.56 3.76 18.87
N VAL A 144 -14.97 3.96 17.68
CA VAL A 144 -15.10 5.20 16.89
C VAL A 144 -16.53 5.39 16.38
N PHE A 145 -17.18 4.33 15.90
CA PHE A 145 -18.58 4.35 15.46
C PHE A 145 -19.52 4.75 16.60
N GLY A 146 -19.28 4.27 17.83
CA GLY A 146 -20.02 4.68 19.02
C GLY A 146 -19.91 6.17 19.35
N VAL A 147 -18.76 6.81 19.05
CA VAL A 147 -18.61 8.28 19.18
C VAL A 147 -19.41 9.00 18.08
N VAL A 148 -19.29 8.56 16.83
CA VAL A 148 -20.00 9.17 15.69
C VAL A 148 -21.52 9.08 15.87
N LYS A 149 -22.03 7.89 16.19
CA LYS A 149 -23.46 7.63 16.43
C LYS A 149 -24.04 8.37 17.64
N HIS A 150 -23.21 8.71 18.62
CA HIS A 150 -23.63 9.53 19.74
C HIS A 150 -23.85 11.00 19.35
N ILE A 151 -23.10 11.51 18.37
CA ILE A 151 -23.29 12.88 17.84
C ILE A 151 -24.42 12.91 16.79
N TRP A 152 -24.45 11.92 15.89
CA TRP A 152 -25.46 11.79 14.83
C TRP A 152 -26.08 10.37 14.83
N PRO A 153 -27.18 10.12 15.58
CA PRO A 153 -27.79 8.80 15.65
C PRO A 153 -28.22 8.23 14.29
N HIS A 154 -28.70 9.11 13.40
CA HIS A 154 -29.27 8.76 12.09
C HIS A 154 -28.27 8.75 10.93
N CYS A 155 -26.99 9.10 11.14
CA CYS A 155 -26.00 9.04 10.06
C CYS A 155 -25.72 7.58 9.64
N GLN A 156 -25.24 7.40 8.41
CA GLN A 156 -24.70 6.13 7.92
C GLN A 156 -23.17 6.22 8.02
N VAL A 157 -22.52 5.21 8.61
CA VAL A 157 -21.09 5.23 8.88
C VAL A 157 -20.47 4.02 8.21
N GLU A 158 -19.50 4.25 7.34
CA GLU A 158 -18.89 3.20 6.51
C GLU A 158 -17.37 3.28 6.60
N VAL A 159 -16.72 2.10 6.65
CA VAL A 159 -15.26 1.99 6.58
C VAL A 159 -14.87 1.62 5.15
N PHE A 160 -13.88 2.31 4.60
CA PHE A 160 -13.37 2.06 3.25
C PHE A 160 -11.86 2.30 3.17
N GLY A 161 -11.25 1.92 2.05
CA GLY A 161 -9.79 1.83 1.94
C GLY A 161 -9.21 0.69 2.79
N SER A 162 -8.00 0.88 3.32
CA SER A 162 -7.25 -0.08 4.14
C SER A 162 -7.80 -0.35 5.55
N PHE A 163 -9.12 -0.19 5.74
CA PHE A 163 -9.80 -0.27 7.04
C PHE A 163 -9.38 0.81 8.05
N ARG A 164 -8.88 1.96 7.55
CA ARG A 164 -8.49 3.14 8.35
C ARG A 164 -9.34 4.40 8.07
N THR A 165 -10.02 4.46 6.92
CA THR A 165 -10.80 5.65 6.54
C THR A 165 -12.28 5.41 6.82
N VAL A 166 -12.88 6.29 7.62
CA VAL A 166 -14.31 6.28 7.91
C VAL A 166 -14.98 7.42 7.14
N VAL A 167 -16.05 7.13 6.43
CA VAL A 167 -16.94 8.15 5.85
C VAL A 167 -18.25 8.15 6.61
N ILE A 168 -18.70 9.36 6.96
CA ILE A 168 -19.99 9.61 7.60
C ILE A 168 -20.91 10.20 6.53
N LEU A 169 -21.86 9.39 6.07
CA LEU A 169 -22.88 9.77 5.10
C LEU A 169 -24.17 10.18 5.81
N LYS A 170 -24.99 10.99 5.13
CA LYS A 170 -26.33 11.41 5.59
C LYS A 170 -26.24 12.10 6.96
N SER A 171 -25.16 12.85 7.17
CA SER A 171 -24.90 13.57 8.43
C SER A 171 -25.90 14.71 8.68
N GLY A 172 -26.54 15.20 7.61
CA GLY A 172 -27.39 16.39 7.62
C GLY A 172 -26.62 17.70 7.78
N LEU A 173 -25.29 17.68 7.74
CA LEU A 173 -24.45 18.85 7.95
C LEU A 173 -24.34 19.70 6.68
N GLN A 174 -24.62 21.00 6.82
CA GLN A 174 -24.35 22.01 5.80
C GLN A 174 -22.85 22.26 5.57
N ASN A 175 -22.00 21.92 6.54
CA ASN A 175 -20.56 22.15 6.47
C ASN A 175 -19.78 21.02 7.18
N PRO A 176 -18.99 20.20 6.44
CA PRO A 176 -18.14 19.16 7.00
C PRO A 176 -17.24 19.61 8.15
N GLN A 177 -16.72 20.85 8.11
CA GLN A 177 -15.81 21.38 9.12
C GLN A 177 -16.43 21.40 10.53
N ILE A 178 -17.73 21.65 10.62
CA ILE A 178 -18.48 21.63 11.89
C ILE A 178 -18.49 20.20 12.45
N GLY A 179 -18.71 19.21 11.58
CA GLY A 179 -18.66 17.79 11.93
C GLY A 179 -17.28 17.34 12.41
N LEU A 180 -16.22 17.70 11.66
CA LEU A 180 -14.84 17.37 12.03
C LEU A 180 -14.46 17.96 13.40
N ASN A 181 -14.83 19.22 13.66
CA ASN A 181 -14.61 19.87 14.95
C ASN A 181 -15.41 19.21 16.10
N ALA A 182 -16.65 18.78 15.84
CA ALA A 182 -17.48 18.07 16.82
C ALA A 182 -16.89 16.69 17.18
N ILE A 183 -16.39 15.93 16.20
CA ILE A 183 -15.69 14.66 16.42
C ILE A 183 -14.41 14.90 17.25
N SER A 184 -13.59 15.89 16.86
CA SER A 184 -12.37 16.26 17.62
C SER A 184 -12.68 16.53 19.10
N LYS A 185 -13.73 17.30 19.37
CA LYS A 185 -14.19 17.59 20.73
C LYS A 185 -14.65 16.31 21.47
N ALA A 186 -15.48 15.48 20.85
CA ALA A 186 -16.01 14.27 21.48
C ALA A 186 -14.93 13.22 21.78
N LEU A 187 -13.98 13.01 20.85
CA LEU A 187 -12.82 12.13 21.05
C LEU A 187 -11.93 12.62 22.20
N SER A 188 -11.70 13.93 22.27
CA SER A 188 -10.90 14.55 23.34
C SER A 188 -11.59 14.45 24.70
N GLN A 189 -12.90 14.74 24.78
CA GLN A 189 -13.69 14.67 26.01
C GLN A 189 -13.80 13.25 26.57
N ARG A 190 -13.87 12.24 25.70
CA ARG A 190 -13.86 10.82 26.10
C ARG A 190 -12.44 10.27 26.34
N GLY A 191 -11.41 11.09 26.12
CA GLY A 191 -10.01 10.69 26.26
C GLY A 191 -9.56 9.61 25.28
N MET A 192 -10.31 9.34 24.20
CA MET A 192 -10.16 8.18 23.31
C MET A 192 -9.04 8.31 22.28
N ALA A 193 -8.58 9.52 21.96
CA ALA A 193 -7.62 9.74 20.87
C ALA A 193 -6.39 10.57 21.29
N LYS A 194 -5.28 10.35 20.57
CA LYS A 194 -4.02 11.12 20.57
C LYS A 194 -3.70 11.59 19.14
N LYS A 195 -2.74 12.51 18.98
CA LYS A 195 -2.33 13.09 17.68
C LYS A 195 -3.52 13.59 16.81
N ILE A 196 -4.54 14.23 17.40
CA ILE A 196 -5.75 14.70 16.67
C ILE A 196 -5.41 15.92 15.80
N GLN A 197 -5.71 15.86 14.50
CA GLN A 197 -5.47 16.92 13.52
C GLN A 197 -6.69 17.08 12.59
N VAL A 198 -7.25 18.29 12.51
CA VAL A 198 -8.32 18.61 11.55
C VAL A 198 -7.74 19.32 10.32
N ILE A 199 -7.88 18.70 9.15
CA ILE A 199 -7.38 19.19 7.86
C ILE A 199 -8.58 19.74 7.05
N GLY A 200 -9.01 20.95 7.41
CA GLY A 200 -10.23 21.56 6.88
C GLY A 200 -10.14 22.24 5.51
N LYS A 201 -8.92 22.53 5.03
CA LYS A 201 -8.68 23.35 3.83
C LYS A 201 -8.42 22.54 2.56
N ALA A 202 -8.40 21.21 2.64
CA ALA A 202 -8.21 20.33 1.48
C ALA A 202 -9.51 20.23 0.66
N ARG A 203 -9.41 19.77 -0.60
CA ARG A 203 -10.57 19.46 -1.46
C ARG A 203 -11.56 18.49 -0.78
N VAL A 204 -11.03 17.60 0.05
CA VAL A 204 -11.75 16.67 0.90
C VAL A 204 -11.32 16.97 2.34
N PRO A 205 -12.16 17.65 3.14
CA PRO A 205 -11.88 17.91 4.55
C PRO A 205 -11.86 16.61 5.37
N ILE A 206 -10.80 16.39 6.14
CA ILE A 206 -10.60 15.18 6.95
C ILE A 206 -10.16 15.51 8.38
N ILE A 207 -10.43 14.61 9.32
CA ILE A 207 -9.83 14.59 10.66
C ILE A 207 -8.98 13.33 10.80
N LYS A 208 -7.71 13.50 11.13
CA LYS A 208 -6.78 12.42 11.44
C LYS A 208 -6.62 12.30 12.96
N PHE A 209 -6.52 11.10 13.49
CA PHE A 209 -6.16 10.86 14.89
C PHE A 209 -5.64 9.43 15.10
N VAL A 210 -5.11 9.14 16.28
CA VAL A 210 -4.74 7.80 16.70
C VAL A 210 -5.60 7.40 17.90
N GLU A 211 -6.33 6.29 17.81
CA GLU A 211 -7.12 5.74 18.91
C GLU A 211 -6.17 5.19 19.99
N LYS A 212 -6.41 5.49 21.26
CA LYS A 212 -5.43 5.26 22.34
C LYS A 212 -5.29 3.79 22.76
N ARG A 213 -6.35 2.99 22.71
CA ARG A 213 -6.35 1.60 23.19
C ARG A 213 -5.63 0.66 22.22
N SER A 214 -5.90 0.82 20.93
CA SER A 214 -5.36 0.00 19.84
C SER A 214 -4.10 0.58 19.21
N GLY A 215 -3.86 1.89 19.35
CA GLY A 215 -2.78 2.59 18.64
C GLY A 215 -3.07 2.82 17.14
N ILE A 216 -4.26 2.46 16.65
CA ILE A 216 -4.61 2.53 15.23
C ILE A 216 -4.88 3.98 14.81
N ALA A 217 -4.31 4.37 13.66
CA ALA A 217 -4.57 5.65 13.02
C ALA A 217 -5.89 5.62 12.21
N PHE A 218 -6.74 6.63 12.44
CA PHE A 218 -8.02 6.83 11.78
C PHE A 218 -8.05 8.16 11.03
N ASP A 219 -8.56 8.12 9.81
CA ASP A 219 -8.94 9.30 9.02
C ASP A 219 -10.47 9.31 8.87
N ILE A 220 -11.16 10.41 9.20
CA ILE A 220 -12.62 10.53 9.03
C ILE A 220 -12.96 11.70 8.11
N SER A 221 -13.92 11.48 7.21
CA SER A 221 -14.49 12.50 6.31
C SER A 221 -16.02 12.41 6.25
N PHE A 222 -16.67 13.43 5.69
CA PHE A 222 -18.14 13.55 5.64
C PHE A 222 -18.66 13.59 4.20
N ASP A 223 -19.71 12.82 3.95
CA ASP A 223 -20.57 12.89 2.76
C ASP A 223 -19.81 12.77 1.41
N ILE A 224 -18.95 11.74 1.31
CA ILE A 224 -18.16 11.41 0.11
C ILE A 224 -18.50 9.99 -0.38
N ASP A 225 -19.56 9.87 -1.18
CA ASP A 225 -20.00 8.59 -1.75
C ASP A 225 -18.95 7.89 -2.64
N ASN A 226 -18.01 8.65 -3.20
CA ASN A 226 -16.99 8.10 -4.11
C ASN A 226 -15.97 7.21 -3.37
N GLY A 227 -15.78 7.38 -2.06
CA GLY A 227 -14.87 6.57 -1.26
C GLY A 227 -15.34 5.11 -1.14
N PRO A 228 -16.55 4.87 -0.58
CA PRO A 228 -17.14 3.54 -0.51
C PRO A 228 -17.29 2.85 -1.87
N LYS A 229 -17.78 3.56 -2.90
CA LYS A 229 -17.91 3.02 -4.27
C LYS A 229 -16.56 2.57 -4.84
N ALA A 230 -15.51 3.37 -4.65
CA ALA A 230 -14.16 2.97 -5.06
C ALA A 230 -13.68 1.73 -4.30
N ALA A 231 -14.02 1.58 -3.02
CA ALA A 231 -13.64 0.40 -2.27
C ALA A 231 -14.40 -0.86 -2.71
N GLU A 232 -15.69 -0.75 -3.01
CA GLU A 232 -16.49 -1.84 -3.58
C GLU A 232 -15.93 -2.29 -4.94
N TYR A 233 -15.72 -1.35 -5.88
CA TYR A 233 -15.10 -1.63 -7.19
C TYR A 233 -13.72 -2.32 -7.06
N ILE A 234 -12.91 -1.92 -6.09
CA ILE A 234 -11.62 -2.57 -5.85
C ILE A 234 -11.77 -3.95 -5.18
N GLN A 235 -12.72 -4.16 -4.26
CA GLN A 235 -12.98 -5.49 -3.69
C GLN A 235 -13.38 -6.48 -4.79
N GLU A 236 -14.29 -6.09 -5.69
CA GLU A 236 -14.64 -6.87 -6.88
C GLU A 236 -13.41 -7.14 -7.76
N ALA A 237 -12.58 -6.13 -8.01
CA ALA A 237 -11.37 -6.27 -8.82
C ALA A 237 -10.33 -7.22 -8.21
N VAL A 238 -10.14 -7.22 -6.89
CA VAL A 238 -9.23 -8.12 -6.18
C VAL A 238 -9.72 -9.58 -6.25
N VAL A 239 -11.03 -9.81 -6.10
CA VAL A 239 -11.64 -11.14 -6.29
C VAL A 239 -11.50 -11.63 -7.74
N LYS A 240 -11.73 -10.73 -8.71
CA LYS A 240 -11.65 -11.01 -10.15
C LYS A 240 -10.22 -11.24 -10.65
N TRP A 241 -9.23 -10.66 -9.98
CA TRP A 241 -7.82 -10.70 -10.36
C TRP A 241 -6.94 -11.04 -9.15
N PRO A 242 -6.79 -12.33 -8.79
CA PRO A 242 -5.98 -12.74 -7.63
C PRO A 242 -4.54 -12.18 -7.57
N PRO A 243 -3.81 -11.97 -8.69
CA PRO A 243 -2.49 -11.32 -8.66
C PRO A 243 -2.48 -9.86 -8.18
N LEU A 244 -3.65 -9.18 -8.15
CA LEU A 244 -3.73 -7.74 -7.93
C LEU A 244 -3.28 -7.33 -6.53
N ARG A 245 -3.72 -8.04 -5.47
CA ARG A 245 -3.33 -7.75 -4.08
C ARG A 245 -1.83 -8.00 -3.85
N PRO A 246 -1.23 -9.15 -4.23
CA PRO A 246 0.18 -9.39 -4.01
C PRO A 246 1.11 -8.41 -4.74
N LEU A 247 0.83 -8.13 -6.01
CA LEU A 247 1.60 -7.15 -6.79
C LEU A 247 1.47 -5.74 -6.20
N CYS A 248 0.27 -5.33 -5.77
CA CYS A 248 0.07 -4.02 -5.16
C CYS A 248 0.85 -3.87 -3.84
N LEU A 249 0.87 -4.90 -2.97
CA LEU A 249 1.62 -4.85 -1.71
C LEU A 249 3.12 -4.64 -1.93
N ILE A 250 3.74 -5.39 -2.84
CA ILE A 250 5.16 -5.25 -3.19
C ILE A 250 5.45 -3.88 -3.80
N LEU A 251 4.67 -3.45 -4.78
CA LEU A 251 4.88 -2.18 -5.47
C LEU A 251 4.65 -0.98 -4.55
N LYS A 252 3.73 -1.08 -3.59
CA LYS A 252 3.54 -0.08 -2.54
C LYS A 252 4.79 0.09 -1.69
N VAL A 253 5.34 -1.00 -1.16
CA VAL A 253 6.56 -0.97 -0.33
C VAL A 253 7.75 -0.45 -1.15
N PHE A 254 7.89 -0.90 -2.40
CA PHE A 254 8.91 -0.40 -3.33
C PHE A 254 8.85 1.12 -3.54
N LEU A 255 7.65 1.69 -3.74
CA LEU A 255 7.46 3.14 -3.89
C LEU A 255 7.65 3.90 -2.57
N GLN A 256 7.22 3.32 -1.45
CA GLN A 256 7.34 3.91 -0.12
C GLN A 256 8.79 4.04 0.33
N GLN A 257 9.62 3.02 0.11
CA GLN A 257 11.08 3.05 0.32
C GLN A 257 11.81 4.14 -0.49
N ARG A 258 11.12 4.78 -1.44
CA ARG A 258 11.65 5.83 -2.32
C ARG A 258 10.91 7.16 -2.17
N GLU A 259 10.00 7.28 -1.19
CA GLU A 259 9.13 8.44 -0.93
C GLU A 259 8.18 8.81 -2.12
N LEU A 260 7.89 7.83 -2.99
CA LEU A 260 7.11 8.00 -4.23
C LEU A 260 5.67 7.45 -4.14
N ASN A 261 5.22 7.06 -2.95
CA ASN A 261 3.85 6.55 -2.70
C ASN A 261 2.81 7.67 -2.44
N GLU A 262 3.26 8.92 -2.28
CA GLU A 262 2.42 10.03 -1.84
C GLU A 262 2.07 11.01 -2.97
N VAL A 263 0.79 11.30 -3.15
CA VAL A 263 0.31 12.18 -4.23
C VAL A 263 0.68 13.65 -3.97
N TYR A 264 0.82 14.07 -2.71
CA TYR A 264 1.14 15.47 -2.38
C TYR A 264 2.60 15.83 -2.72
N SER A 265 3.53 14.86 -2.66
CA SER A 265 4.92 14.99 -3.12
C SER A 265 5.08 14.71 -4.62
N GLY A 266 3.99 14.42 -5.32
CA GLY A 266 3.97 14.16 -6.76
C GLY A 266 4.24 12.70 -7.14
N GLY A 267 4.24 11.78 -6.18
CA GLY A 267 4.30 10.34 -6.40
C GLY A 267 3.00 9.72 -6.91
N ILE A 268 2.93 8.39 -6.91
CA ILE A 268 1.78 7.58 -7.31
C ILE A 268 1.01 7.12 -6.06
N GLY A 269 -0.25 7.56 -5.92
CA GLY A 269 -1.13 7.09 -4.85
C GLY A 269 -1.68 5.68 -5.09
N SER A 270 -2.04 4.97 -4.02
CA SER A 270 -2.49 3.57 -4.06
C SER A 270 -3.59 3.28 -5.09
N TYR A 271 -4.59 4.16 -5.26
CA TYR A 271 -5.64 3.97 -6.27
C TYR A 271 -5.11 4.02 -7.71
N ALA A 272 -4.21 4.95 -8.01
CA ALA A 272 -3.58 5.07 -9.32
C ALA A 272 -2.68 3.87 -9.64
N LEU A 273 -1.86 3.42 -8.67
CA LEU A 273 -1.06 2.20 -8.77
C LEU A 273 -1.92 0.96 -9.08
N LEU A 274 -3.07 0.87 -8.43
CA LEU A 274 -4.00 -0.24 -8.59
C LEU A 274 -4.67 -0.23 -9.96
N THR A 275 -5.06 0.95 -10.46
CA THR A 275 -5.55 1.15 -11.83
C THR A 275 -4.49 0.79 -12.88
N MET A 276 -3.22 1.16 -12.66
CA MET A 276 -2.10 0.76 -13.51
C MET A 276 -1.93 -0.78 -13.56
N LEU A 277 -2.05 -1.46 -12.42
CA LEU A 277 -2.01 -2.93 -12.35
C LEU A 277 -3.20 -3.59 -13.06
N MET A 278 -4.43 -3.12 -12.81
CA MET A 278 -5.63 -3.64 -13.48
C MET A 278 -5.55 -3.47 -15.01
N ALA A 279 -5.07 -2.33 -15.47
CA ALA A 279 -4.84 -2.04 -16.89
C ALA A 279 -3.83 -3.01 -17.52
N MET A 280 -2.71 -3.27 -16.84
CA MET A 280 -1.69 -4.23 -17.28
C MET A 280 -2.22 -5.66 -17.35
N LEU A 281 -2.86 -6.15 -16.26
CA LEU A 281 -3.41 -7.51 -16.20
C LEU A 281 -4.50 -7.73 -17.25
N ARG A 282 -5.34 -6.72 -17.49
CA ARG A 282 -6.32 -6.72 -18.59
C ARG A 282 -5.63 -6.82 -19.95
N ASN A 283 -4.59 -6.02 -20.21
CA ASN A 283 -3.87 -6.02 -21.48
C ASN A 283 -3.26 -7.40 -21.78
N LEU A 284 -2.56 -7.99 -20.81
CA LEU A 284 -1.95 -9.32 -20.93
C LEU A 284 -2.99 -10.40 -21.27
N ARG A 285 -4.15 -10.39 -20.59
CA ARG A 285 -5.25 -11.33 -20.85
C ARG A 285 -5.85 -11.14 -22.25
N LEU A 286 -6.02 -9.90 -22.71
CA LEU A 286 -6.56 -9.61 -24.05
C LEU A 286 -5.59 -10.01 -25.17
N SER A 287 -4.29 -9.88 -24.95
CA SER A 287 -3.25 -10.26 -25.93
C SER A 287 -3.10 -11.77 -26.13
N GLN A 288 -3.86 -12.62 -25.41
CA GLN A 288 -3.74 -14.08 -25.41
C GLN A 288 -2.29 -14.58 -25.24
N ALA A 289 -1.48 -13.85 -24.47
CA ALA A 289 -0.11 -14.23 -24.20
C ALA A 289 -0.11 -15.51 -23.35
N SER A 290 0.11 -16.65 -24.01
CA SER A 290 0.35 -17.96 -23.41
C SER A 290 1.70 -17.96 -22.68
N ALA A 291 1.75 -17.27 -21.55
CA ALA A 291 2.89 -17.17 -20.66
C ALA A 291 2.43 -17.54 -19.25
N GLU A 292 3.34 -18.12 -18.47
CA GLU A 292 3.09 -18.49 -17.08
C GLU A 292 2.70 -17.26 -16.25
N HIS A 293 1.47 -17.22 -15.75
CA HIS A 293 0.95 -16.09 -14.96
C HIS A 293 1.43 -16.14 -13.50
N ASN A 294 2.73 -16.40 -13.29
CA ASN A 294 3.35 -16.32 -11.97
C ASN A 294 3.63 -14.85 -11.59
N LEU A 295 3.65 -14.55 -10.29
CA LEU A 295 3.76 -13.17 -9.80
C LEU A 295 5.12 -12.52 -10.15
N GLY A 296 6.19 -13.30 -10.31
CA GLY A 296 7.50 -12.78 -10.69
C GLY A 296 7.50 -12.19 -12.11
N VAL A 297 6.98 -12.94 -13.09
CA VAL A 297 6.83 -12.47 -14.48
C VAL A 297 5.92 -11.24 -14.55
N LEU A 298 4.81 -11.23 -13.81
CA LEU A 298 3.87 -10.10 -13.77
C LEU A 298 4.49 -8.84 -13.13
N LEU A 299 5.33 -8.99 -12.11
CA LEU A 299 6.04 -7.89 -11.47
C LEU A 299 7.12 -7.30 -12.40
N VAL A 300 7.94 -8.14 -13.02
CA VAL A 300 8.95 -7.70 -14.01
C VAL A 300 8.29 -7.01 -15.20
N HIS A 301 7.17 -7.54 -15.70
CA HIS A 301 6.40 -6.90 -16.77
C HIS A 301 5.86 -5.52 -16.35
N PHE A 302 5.46 -5.33 -15.08
CA PHE A 302 5.02 -4.03 -14.58
C PHE A 302 6.15 -3.00 -14.62
N PHE A 303 7.33 -3.35 -14.08
CA PHE A 303 8.52 -2.50 -14.07
C PHE A 303 8.96 -2.11 -15.49
N ASP A 304 9.12 -3.10 -16.37
CA ASP A 304 9.54 -2.88 -17.75
C ASP A 304 8.51 -2.05 -18.55
N PHE A 305 7.21 -2.31 -18.38
CA PHE A 305 6.18 -1.56 -19.09
C PHE A 305 6.10 -0.09 -18.64
N TYR A 306 5.96 0.16 -17.34
CA TYR A 306 5.74 1.52 -16.81
C TYR A 306 7.01 2.35 -16.64
N GLY A 307 8.17 1.68 -16.47
CA GLY A 307 9.48 2.31 -16.45
C GLY A 307 10.02 2.63 -17.86
N ARG A 308 9.96 1.65 -18.78
CA ARG A 308 10.68 1.74 -20.07
C ARG A 308 9.76 1.98 -21.26
N LYS A 309 8.69 1.18 -21.43
CA LYS A 309 7.92 1.08 -22.68
C LYS A 309 6.78 2.09 -22.88
N LEU A 310 6.12 2.55 -21.81
CA LEU A 310 4.97 3.45 -21.93
C LEU A 310 5.37 4.82 -22.50
N ASN A 311 4.80 5.23 -23.65
CA ASN A 311 4.91 6.60 -24.15
C ASN A 311 4.06 7.55 -23.28
N THR A 312 4.66 8.03 -22.18
CA THR A 312 3.98 8.98 -21.30
C THR A 312 3.86 10.39 -21.86
N SER A 313 4.27 10.69 -23.10
CA SER A 313 3.96 11.98 -23.75
C SER A 313 2.51 12.01 -24.22
N ASP A 314 2.14 11.03 -25.07
CA ASP A 314 0.89 11.07 -25.84
C ASP A 314 -0.16 10.05 -25.39
N VAL A 315 0.26 9.02 -24.64
CA VAL A 315 -0.60 7.88 -24.27
C VAL A 315 -1.01 7.98 -22.79
N GLY A 316 -2.30 7.75 -22.54
CA GLY A 316 -2.87 7.52 -21.22
C GLY A 316 -3.35 6.07 -21.06
N VAL A 317 -3.57 5.67 -19.81
CA VAL A 317 -3.89 4.29 -19.42
C VAL A 317 -5.29 4.20 -18.82
N SER A 318 -6.05 3.20 -19.22
CA SER A 318 -7.36 2.85 -18.66
C SER A 318 -7.44 1.37 -18.35
N CYS A 319 -8.14 1.00 -17.26
CA CYS A 319 -8.51 -0.39 -16.98
C CYS A 319 -9.93 -0.76 -17.42
N ASN A 320 -10.72 0.23 -17.87
CA ASN A 320 -12.11 0.08 -18.29
C ASN A 320 -12.28 0.27 -19.81
N GLY A 321 -13.46 -0.07 -20.35
CA GLY A 321 -13.76 0.07 -21.78
C GLY A 321 -13.23 -1.09 -22.64
N THR A 322 -12.98 -0.82 -23.93
CA THR A 322 -12.54 -1.82 -24.92
C THR A 322 -11.02 -2.01 -24.92
N GLY A 323 -10.25 -0.93 -24.99
CA GLY A 323 -8.79 -0.94 -25.01
C GLY A 323 -8.15 -0.40 -23.72
N THR A 324 -6.90 -0.80 -23.46
CA THR A 324 -6.12 -0.38 -22.27
C THR A 324 -5.48 1.01 -22.43
N PHE A 325 -5.28 1.47 -23.67
CA PHE A 325 -4.54 2.70 -23.98
C PHE A 325 -5.39 3.67 -24.78
N PHE A 326 -5.22 4.96 -24.52
CA PHE A 326 -5.88 6.05 -25.25
C PHE A 326 -4.93 7.20 -25.52
N VAL A 327 -5.25 8.03 -26.52
CA VAL A 327 -4.48 9.24 -26.83
C VAL A 327 -4.92 10.35 -25.87
N LYS A 328 -3.98 10.98 -25.15
CA LYS A 328 -4.31 12.01 -24.15
C LYS A 328 -5.05 13.21 -24.74
N SER A 329 -4.71 13.60 -25.96
CA SER A 329 -5.33 14.76 -26.64
C SER A 329 -6.81 14.53 -26.94
N SER A 330 -7.26 13.30 -27.19
CA SER A 330 -8.68 13.01 -27.46
C SER A 330 -9.54 12.95 -26.19
N LYS A 331 -8.95 12.67 -25.02
CA LYS A 331 -9.62 12.74 -23.71
C LYS A 331 -9.39 14.04 -22.94
N GLY A 332 -8.62 15.00 -23.48
CA GLY A 332 -8.30 16.26 -22.79
C GLY A 332 -7.30 16.12 -21.63
N PHE A 333 -6.62 14.97 -21.49
CA PHE A 333 -5.64 14.71 -20.42
C PHE A 333 -4.21 15.18 -20.79
N LEU A 334 -4.05 15.91 -21.91
CA LEU A 334 -2.75 16.38 -22.38
C LEU A 334 -2.31 17.65 -21.61
N ASN A 335 -1.29 17.52 -20.76
CA ASN A 335 -0.68 18.65 -20.07
C ASN A 335 0.53 19.19 -20.86
N ARG A 336 0.35 20.33 -21.56
CA ARG A 336 1.42 20.96 -22.35
C ARG A 336 2.63 21.43 -21.52
N GLY A 337 2.44 21.76 -20.24
CA GLY A 337 3.52 22.16 -19.35
C GLY A 337 4.27 20.98 -18.70
N ARG A 338 3.72 19.76 -18.80
CA ARG A 338 4.29 18.53 -18.23
C ARG A 338 4.00 17.35 -19.17
N PRO A 339 4.64 17.29 -20.37
CA PRO A 339 4.30 16.29 -21.38
C PRO A 339 4.44 14.86 -20.85
N SER A 340 5.54 14.55 -20.16
CA SER A 340 5.88 13.21 -19.64
C SER A 340 5.07 12.73 -18.42
N LEU A 341 4.10 13.53 -17.95
CA LEU A 341 3.20 13.19 -16.84
C LEU A 341 2.36 11.94 -17.19
N ILE A 342 2.23 10.99 -16.27
CA ILE A 342 1.33 9.85 -16.49
C ILE A 342 -0.13 10.33 -16.48
N ALA A 343 -0.92 9.88 -17.45
CA ALA A 343 -2.36 10.12 -17.50
C ALA A 343 -3.07 8.78 -17.27
N ILE A 344 -3.97 8.74 -16.28
CA ILE A 344 -4.66 7.53 -15.86
C ILE A 344 -6.14 7.85 -15.75
N GLU A 345 -6.98 7.18 -16.54
CA GLU A 345 -8.43 7.32 -16.46
C GLU A 345 -8.96 6.68 -15.17
N ASP A 346 -9.73 7.44 -14.40
CA ASP A 346 -10.51 6.93 -13.29
C ASP A 346 -11.59 5.95 -13.82
N PRO A 347 -11.59 4.68 -13.39
CA PRO A 347 -12.56 3.71 -13.90
C PRO A 347 -14.01 4.05 -13.54
N GLN A 348 -14.25 4.87 -12.52
CA GLN A 348 -15.59 5.25 -12.07
C GLN A 348 -16.01 6.66 -12.52
N ALA A 349 -15.06 7.47 -13.00
CA ALA A 349 -15.27 8.83 -13.45
C ALA A 349 -14.41 9.13 -14.68
N PRO A 350 -14.76 8.64 -15.89
CA PRO A 350 -13.89 8.68 -17.09
C PRO A 350 -13.33 10.06 -17.48
N GLU A 351 -13.96 11.15 -17.04
CA GLU A 351 -13.50 12.53 -17.20
C GLU A 351 -12.37 12.96 -16.23
N ASN A 352 -12.09 12.15 -15.21
CA ASN A 352 -11.12 12.41 -14.15
C ASN A 352 -9.79 11.69 -14.43
N ASP A 353 -8.74 12.45 -14.77
CA ASP A 353 -7.36 11.94 -14.73
C ASP A 353 -6.90 11.81 -13.27
N ILE A 354 -6.63 10.60 -12.78
CA ILE A 354 -6.06 10.35 -11.44
C ILE A 354 -4.52 10.42 -11.41
N GLY A 355 -3.87 10.43 -12.58
CA GLY A 355 -2.42 10.63 -12.73
C GLY A 355 -2.00 12.11 -12.71
N LYS A 356 -2.92 13.05 -12.94
CA LYS A 356 -2.62 14.50 -13.09
C LYS A 356 -1.80 15.15 -11.96
N ASN A 357 -1.90 14.61 -10.74
CA ASN A 357 -1.19 15.13 -9.57
C ASN A 357 0.17 14.45 -9.34
N SER A 358 0.50 13.38 -10.07
CA SER A 358 1.77 12.66 -9.98
C SER A 358 2.88 13.40 -10.74
N PHE A 359 3.11 14.66 -10.37
CA PHE A 359 4.02 15.57 -11.07
C PHE A 359 5.50 15.15 -11.00
N ASN A 360 5.85 14.23 -10.10
CA ASN A 360 7.17 13.63 -9.97
C ASN A 360 7.27 12.26 -10.68
N TYR A 361 6.33 11.92 -11.58
CA TYR A 361 6.32 10.63 -12.28
C TYR A 361 7.62 10.33 -13.07
N PHE A 362 8.41 11.33 -13.46
CA PHE A 362 9.71 11.06 -14.09
C PHE A 362 10.66 10.30 -13.14
N GLN A 363 10.67 10.63 -11.85
CA GLN A 363 11.45 9.91 -10.84
C GLN A 363 10.85 8.52 -10.61
N THR A 364 9.52 8.40 -10.51
CA THR A 364 8.83 7.10 -10.46
C THR A 364 9.20 6.21 -11.64
N ARG A 365 9.14 6.73 -12.87
CA ARG A 365 9.52 6.03 -14.09
C ARG A 365 10.98 5.59 -14.05
N SER A 366 11.89 6.44 -13.59
CA SER A 366 13.31 6.10 -13.45
C SER A 366 13.53 4.97 -12.43
N CYS A 367 12.83 5.01 -11.29
CA CYS A 367 12.89 3.94 -10.29
C CYS A 367 12.30 2.63 -10.82
N LEU A 368 11.14 2.66 -11.47
CA LEU A 368 10.52 1.48 -12.10
C LEU A 368 11.39 0.91 -13.24
N ALA A 369 12.19 1.73 -13.92
CA ALA A 369 13.11 1.29 -14.98
C ALA A 369 14.44 0.74 -14.45
N GLY A 370 14.82 1.04 -13.21
CA GLY A 370 16.00 0.51 -12.53
C GLY A 370 15.73 -0.73 -11.66
N ALA A 371 14.47 -1.12 -11.51
CA ALA A 371 14.04 -2.42 -11.01
C ALA A 371 13.98 -3.47 -12.14
#